data_AF-A0A847XDD4-F1
#
_entry.id   AF-A0A847XDD4-F1
#
_cell.length_a   1.000
_cell.length_b   1.000
_cell.length_c   1.000
_cell.angle_alpha   90.00
_cell.angle_beta   90.00
_cell.angle_gamma   90.00
#
_symmetry.space_group_name_H-M   'P 1'
#
loop_
_entity.id
_entity.type
_entity.pdbx_description
1 polymer ?
#
loop_
_entity_poly.entity_id
_entity_poly.type
_entity_poly.pdbx_seq_one_letter_code
_entity_poly.pdbx_strand_id
1 'polypeptide(L)' 'LFNTIIMVISITVGGIYISIKIGEKGWLNGGTIGVLYFLILVLLNYLFIKPFIFDIYSMGKFFISLVTGIIGGMIGINIK' A
#
# COMPACT_ATOMS: atom_id res chain seq x y z
N LEU A 1 12.46 8.75 5.66
CA LEU A 1 12.50 8.71 4.18
C LEU A 1 12.61 7.28 3.65
N PHE A 2 13.65 6.53 4.02
CA PHE A 2 13.90 5.16 3.53
C PHE A 2 12.70 4.21 3.70
N ASN A 3 12.06 4.21 4.88
CA ASN A 3 10.89 3.36 5.14
C ASN A 3 9.71 3.65 4.19
N THR A 4 9.53 4.92 3.79
CA THR A 4 8.47 5.31 2.85
C THR A 4 8.78 4.82 1.44
N ILE A 5 10.05 4.86 1.02
CA ILE A 5 10.48 4.35 -0.29
C ILE A 5 10.23 2.84 -0.38
N ILE A 6 10.60 2.08 0.65
CA ILE A 6 10.35 0.64 0.70
C ILE A 6 8.86 0.36 0.63
N MET A 7 8.05 1.05 1.44
CA MET A 7 6.60 0.92 1.43
C MET A 7 6.02 1.13 0.02
N VAL A 8 6.42 2.22 -0.65
CA VAL A 8 5.94 2.54 -2.00
C VAL A 8 6.29 1.44 -2.99
N ILE A 9 7.54 0.96 -2.99
CA ILE A 9 7.98 -0.12 -3.89
C ILE A 9 7.22 -1.42 -3.60
N SER A 10 7.12 -1.81 -2.32
CA SER A 10 6.42 -3.04 -1.91
C SER A 10 4.96 -3.03 -2.35
N ILE A 11 4.26 -1.93 -2.12
CA ILE A 11 2.85 -1.77 -2.50
C ILE A 11 2.70 -1.76 -4.02
N THR A 12 3.59 -1.06 -4.73
CA THR A 12 3.54 -0.99 -6.20
C THR A 12 3.70 -2.37 -6.81
N VAL A 13 4.73 -3.12 -6.40
CA VAL A 13 4.98 -4.48 -6.92
C VAL A 13 3.84 -5.43 -6.56
N GLY A 14 3.34 -5.39 -5.33
CA GLY A 14 2.20 -6.20 -4.90
C GLY A 14 0.91 -5.87 -5.66
N GLY A 15 0.65 -4.57 -5.87
CA GLY A 15 -0.49 -4.06 -6.64
C GLY A 15 -0.43 -4.45 -8.12
N ILE A 16 0.75 -4.38 -8.74
CA ILE A 16 0.98 -4.85 -10.10
C ILE A 16 0.71 -6.35 -10.19
N TYR A 17 1.35 -7.15 -9.34
CA TYR A 17 1.24 -8.61 -9.37
C TYR A 17 -0.20 -9.09 -9.20
N ILE A 18 -0.94 -8.54 -8.22
CA ILE A 18 -2.33 -8.97 -7.99
C ILE A 18 -3.24 -8.55 -9.15
N SER A 19 -3.00 -7.38 -9.74
CA SER A 19 -3.84 -6.85 -10.82
C SER A 19 -3.62 -7.58 -12.13
N ILE A 20 -2.39 -8.03 -12.41
CA ILE A 20 -2.09 -8.95 -13.52
C ILE A 20 -2.86 -10.26 -13.34
N LYS A 21 -2.86 -10.82 -12.12
CA LYS A 21 -3.48 -12.11 -11.83
C LYS A 21 -5.01 -12.08 -11.89
N ILE A 22 -5.63 -11.03 -11.33
CA ILE A 22 -7.10 -10.90 -11.33
C ILE A 22 -7.61 -10.48 -12.72
N GLY A 23 -6.85 -9.66 -13.45
CA GLY A 23 -7.19 -9.29 -14.82
C GLY A 23 -8.39 -8.35 -14.95
N GLU A 24 -8.92 -7.83 -13.83
CA GLU A 24 -9.98 -6.82 -13.80
C GLU A 24 -9.75 -5.81 -12.67
N LYS A 25 -10.39 -4.63 -12.77
CA LYS A 25 -10.47 -3.61 -11.69
C LYS A 25 -9.13 -3.29 -11.01
N GLY A 26 -8.07 -3.06 -11.79
CA GLY A 26 -6.71 -2.82 -11.27
C GLY A 26 -6.62 -1.75 -10.20
N TRP A 27 -7.32 -0.62 -10.37
CA TRP A 27 -7.35 0.46 -9.35
C TRP A 27 -7.89 -0.02 -8.00
N LEU A 28 -8.92 -0.87 -7.99
CA LEU A 28 -9.57 -1.37 -6.77
C LEU A 28 -8.69 -2.43 -6.09
N ASN A 29 -8.15 -3.37 -6.89
CA ASN A 29 -7.27 -4.43 -6.38
C ASN A 29 -5.95 -3.85 -5.84
N GLY A 30 -5.35 -2.93 -6.57
CA GLY A 30 -4.16 -2.19 -6.13
C GLY A 30 -4.42 -1.34 -4.89
N GLY A 31 -5.52 -0.58 -4.86
CA GLY A 31 -5.92 0.18 -3.68
C GLY A 31 -6.12 -0.69 -2.44
N THR A 32 -6.71 -1.88 -2.63
CA THR A 32 -6.88 -2.87 -1.55
C THR A 32 -5.54 -3.34 -0.98
N ILE A 33 -4.54 -3.60 -1.83
CA ILE A 33 -3.17 -3.89 -1.38
C ILE A 33 -2.58 -2.72 -0.58
N GLY A 34 -2.78 -1.49 -1.04
CA GLY A 34 -2.31 -0.28 -0.34
C GLY A 34 -2.92 -0.10 1.06
N VAL A 35 -4.21 -0.39 1.21
CA VAL A 35 -4.91 -0.37 2.51
C VAL A 35 -4.43 -1.51 3.41
N LEU A 36 -4.37 -2.74 2.89
CA LEU A 36 -3.94 -3.91 3.66
C LEU A 36 -2.51 -3.75 4.18
N TYR A 37 -1.59 -3.26 3.34
CA TYR A 37 -0.22 -3.01 3.75
C TYR A 37 -0.15 -2.00 4.90
N PHE A 38 -0.90 -0.89 4.81
CA PHE A 38 -0.93 0.11 5.87
C PHE A 38 -1.51 -0.44 7.18
N LEU A 39 -2.59 -1.23 7.12
CA LEU A 39 -3.18 -1.85 8.29
C LEU A 39 -2.18 -2.78 9.00
N ILE A 40 -1.45 -3.60 8.24
CA ILE A 40 -0.37 -4.45 8.79
C ILE A 40 0.70 -3.58 9.45
N LEU A 41 1.10 -2.47 8.82
CA LEU A 41 2.12 -1.57 9.35
C LEU A 41 1.67 -0.89 10.66
N VAL A 42 0.40 -0.49 10.77
CA VAL A 42 -0.18 0.06 12.00
C VAL A 42 -0.24 -1.00 13.10
N LEU A 43 -0.68 -2.22 12.78
CA LEU A 43 -0.70 -3.35 13.72
C LEU A 43 0.71 -3.66 14.28
N LEU A 44 1.72 -3.68 13.41
CA LEU A 44 3.11 -3.87 13.83
C LEU A 44 3.61 -2.73 14.72
N ASN A 45 3.32 -1.48 14.37
CA ASN A 45 3.70 -0.35 15.23
C ASN A 45 3.02 -0.43 16.61
N TYR A 46 1.73 -0.77 16.64
CA TYR A 46 0.98 -0.91 17.87
C TYR A 46 1.51 -2.01 18.80
N LEU A 47 1.87 -3.18 18.24
CA LEU A 47 2.35 -4.32 19.02
C LEU A 47 3.79 -4.14 19.53
N PHE A 48 4.68 -3.60 18.70
CA PHE A 48 6.12 -3.62 18.96
C PHE A 48 6.69 -2.27 19.45
N ILE A 49 6.03 -1.15 19.17
CA ILE A 49 6.56 0.19 19.45
C ILE A 49 5.66 0.92 20.45
N LYS A 50 6.16 1.14 21.66
CA LYS A 50 5.47 1.90 22.72
C LYS A 50 6.26 3.19 23.06
N PRO A 51 5.59 4.33 23.25
CA PRO A 51 4.15 4.56 23.09
C PRO A 51 3.73 4.63 21.62
N PHE A 52 2.59 4.01 21.28
CA PHE A 52 2.00 4.15 19.95
C PHE A 52 1.29 5.51 19.85
N ILE A 53 1.73 6.35 18.91
CA ILE A 53 1.13 7.66 18.64
C ILE A 53 0.64 7.66 17.20
N PHE A 54 -0.67 7.75 17.02
CA PHE A 54 -1.27 7.93 15.70
C PHE A 54 -1.31 9.42 15.36
N ASP A 55 -0.44 9.85 14.45
CA ASP A 55 -0.21 11.25 14.13
C ASP A 55 -0.56 11.59 12.65
N ILE A 56 -0.41 12.87 12.30
CA ILE A 56 -0.64 13.38 10.94
C ILE A 56 0.25 12.65 9.90
N TYR A 57 1.45 12.21 10.30
CA TYR A 57 2.37 11.48 9.43
C TYR A 57 1.87 10.07 9.14
N SER A 58 1.24 9.40 10.11
CA SER A 58 0.60 8.10 9.95
C SER A 58 -0.60 8.21 9.01
N MET A 59 -1.40 9.27 9.15
CA MET A 59 -2.49 9.57 8.21
C MET A 59 -1.97 9.85 6.79
N GLY A 60 -0.86 10.59 6.65
CA GLY A 60 -0.22 10.83 5.36
C GLY A 60 0.27 9.55 4.69
N LYS A 61 0.85 8.62 5.47
CA LYS A 61 1.28 7.30 4.97
C LYS A 61 0.11 6.47 4.46
N PHE A 62 -1.06 6.56 5.07
CA PHE A 62 -2.27 5.88 4.57
C PHE A 62 -2.67 6.38 3.19
N PHE A 63 -2.70 7.70 2.97
CA PHE A 63 -3.03 8.24 1.65
C PHE A 63 -1.97 7.88 0.60
N ILE A 64 -0.68 7.95 0.96
CA ILE A 64 0.41 7.53 0.07
C ILE A 64 0.26 6.04 -0.27
N SER A 65 0.04 5.17 0.70
CA SER A 65 -0.12 3.73 0.46
C SER A 65 -1.31 3.42 -0.42
N LEU A 66 -2.45 4.10 -0.20
CA LEU A 66 -3.65 3.98 -1.03
C LEU A 66 -3.38 4.41 -2.48
N VAL A 67 -2.86 5.61 -2.69
CA VAL A 67 -2.62 6.18 -4.03
C VAL A 67 -1.57 5.36 -4.78
N THR A 68 -0.47 4.98 -4.12
CA THR A 68 0.55 4.11 -4.70
C THR A 68 -0.03 2.76 -5.10
N GLY A 69 -0.87 2.16 -4.24
CA GLY A 69 -1.57 0.91 -4.55
C GLY A 69 -2.45 1.04 -5.79
N ILE A 70 -3.27 2.08 -5.84
CA ILE A 70 -4.15 2.37 -6.99
C ILE A 70 -3.31 2.49 -8.27
N ILE A 71 -2.23 3.28 -8.26
CA ILE A 71 -1.34 3.46 -9.41
C ILE A 71 -0.69 2.13 -9.83
N GLY A 72 -0.11 1.38 -8.89
CA GLY A 72 0.50 0.08 -9.17
C GLY A 72 -0.50 -0.91 -9.77
N GLY A 73 -1.74 -0.93 -9.25
CA GLY A 73 -2.78 -1.80 -9.79
C GLY A 73 -3.29 -1.38 -11.17
N MET A 74 -3.42 -0.07 -11.42
CA MET A 74 -3.71 0.45 -12.77
C MET A 74 -2.59 0.16 -13.78
N ILE A 75 -1.34 0.11 -13.34
CA ILE A 75 -0.23 -0.32 -14.18
C ILE A 75 -0.36 -1.83 -14.46
N GLY A 76 -0.53 -2.65 -13.43
CA GLY A 76 -0.59 -4.11 -13.57
C GLY A 76 -1.70 -4.61 -14.49
N ILE A 77 -2.88 -3.98 -14.47
CA ILE A 77 -4.00 -4.38 -15.34
C ILE A 77 -3.72 -4.13 -16.83
N ASN A 78 -2.88 -3.14 -17.15
CA ASN A 78 -2.53 -2.74 -18.52
C ASN A 78 -1.24 -3.39 -19.05
N ILE A 79 -0.50 -4.12 -18.20
CA ILE A 79 0.73 -4.84 -18.59
C ILE A 79 0.41 -6.18 -19.29
N LYS A 80 -0.86 -6.60 -19.28
CA LYS A 80 -1.30 -7.82 -19.96
C LYS A 80 -1.12 -7.75 -21.47
#